data_AF-A0A6J3C1Z0-F1
#
_entry.id   AF-A0A6J3C1Z0-F1
#
_cell.length_a   1.000
_cell.length_b   1.000
_cell.length_c   1.000
_cell.angle_alpha   90.00
_cell.angle_beta   90.00
_cell.angle_gamma   90.00
#
_symmetry.space_group_name_H-M   'P 1'
#
loop_
_entity.id
_entity.type
_entity.pdbx_description
1 polymer ?
#
loop_
_entity_poly.entity_id
_entity_poly.type
_entity_poly.pdbx_seq_one_letter_code
_entity_poly.pdbx_strand_id
1 'polypeptide(L)'
;MGLLTPIELAENESLVFELEGYKNEAHLAKDEAERKFEKFKAHFIAQQALQNKQAVYPPLPPPTIPSHILQSTSSNSNSTLNQPPSSTSNTTCKPLPPPPTPDDMISSTRPGLPACEVKLISMLTAFLMAHPLGATLDYIVSYLKSMLPYVNHVIVHETLQRYPDVFSCNTSGIGTSIEQKWTFVTFDIIKKEK
;
A
#
# COMPACT_ATOMS: atom_id res chain seq x y z
N MET A 1 38.25 -17.65 -35.95
CA MET A 1 37.17 -17.54 -34.95
C MET A 1 37.77 -16.94 -33.70
N GLY A 2 37.46 -15.68 -33.37
CA GLY A 2 37.78 -15.15 -32.05
C GLY A 2 36.77 -15.69 -31.04
N LEU A 3 37.24 -16.17 -29.89
CA LEU A 3 36.36 -16.47 -28.76
C LEU A 3 36.17 -15.18 -27.98
N LEU A 4 34.94 -14.65 -27.99
CA LEU A 4 34.54 -13.50 -27.17
C LEU A 4 34.83 -13.80 -25.70
N THR A 5 35.32 -12.80 -24.97
CA THR A 5 35.73 -13.03 -23.58
C THR A 5 34.50 -13.10 -22.65
N PRO A 6 34.56 -13.81 -21.50
CA PRO A 6 33.40 -13.93 -20.61
C PRO A 6 32.84 -12.58 -20.09
N ILE A 7 33.67 -11.53 -20.06
CA ILE A 7 33.29 -10.17 -19.67
C ILE A 7 32.41 -9.53 -20.76
N GLU A 8 32.80 -9.72 -22.02
CA GLU A 8 32.16 -9.17 -23.21
C GLU A 8 30.76 -9.76 -23.45
N LEU A 9 30.52 -11.01 -23.02
CA LEU A 9 29.16 -11.57 -22.98
C LEU A 9 28.28 -10.91 -21.91
N ALA A 10 28.82 -10.64 -20.71
CA ALA A 10 28.04 -10.07 -19.61
C ALA A 10 27.60 -8.62 -19.90
N GLU A 11 28.47 -7.82 -20.51
CA GLU A 11 28.11 -6.48 -21.00
C GLU A 11 27.03 -6.56 -22.08
N ASN A 12 27.13 -7.52 -23.00
CA ASN A 12 26.15 -7.70 -24.08
C ASN A 12 24.77 -8.20 -23.56
N GLU A 13 24.73 -9.03 -22.51
CA GLU A 13 23.47 -9.37 -21.83
C GLU A 13 22.87 -8.15 -21.10
N SER A 14 23.71 -7.35 -20.41
CA SER A 14 23.27 -6.11 -19.74
C SER A 14 22.62 -5.12 -20.72
N LEU A 15 23.20 -4.93 -21.91
CA LEU A 15 22.64 -4.08 -22.97
C LEU A 15 21.28 -4.59 -23.46
N VAL A 16 21.04 -5.90 -23.52
CA VAL A 16 19.74 -6.46 -23.91
C VAL A 16 18.66 -6.13 -22.88
N PHE A 17 18.94 -6.22 -21.58
CA PHE A 17 17.99 -5.84 -20.54
C PHE A 17 17.69 -4.33 -20.53
N GLU A 18 18.70 -3.49 -20.76
CA GLU A 18 18.54 -2.03 -20.85
C GLU A 18 17.67 -1.62 -22.05
N LEU A 19 17.95 -2.19 -23.24
CA LEU A 19 17.15 -1.95 -24.46
C LEU A 19 15.71 -2.46 -24.32
N GLU A 20 15.49 -3.61 -23.68
CA GLU A 20 14.14 -4.12 -23.40
C GLU A 20 13.38 -3.21 -22.43
N GLY A 21 14.07 -2.66 -21.42
CA GLY A 21 13.56 -1.64 -20.51
C GLY A 21 13.09 -0.38 -21.25
N TYR A 22 13.96 0.22 -22.07
CA TYR A 22 13.62 1.40 -22.87
C TYR A 22 12.47 1.13 -23.86
N LYS A 23 12.42 -0.05 -24.49
CA LYS A 23 11.32 -0.44 -25.38
C LYS A 23 9.98 -0.52 -24.62
N ASN A 24 9.99 -1.05 -23.40
CA ASN A 24 8.79 -1.16 -22.56
C ASN A 24 8.32 0.21 -22.05
N GLU A 25 9.24 1.09 -21.63
CA GLU A 25 8.90 2.47 -21.24
C GLU A 25 8.32 3.27 -22.42
N ALA A 26 8.92 3.16 -23.61
CA ALA A 26 8.40 3.81 -24.82
C ALA A 26 7.00 3.33 -25.21
N HIS A 27 6.68 2.04 -25.01
CA HIS A 27 5.33 1.51 -25.22
C HIS A 27 4.33 2.11 -24.22
N LEU A 28 4.69 2.15 -22.93
CA LEU A 28 3.83 2.72 -21.88
C LEU A 28 3.55 4.22 -22.11
N ALA A 29 4.57 4.97 -22.53
CA ALA A 29 4.43 6.38 -22.89
C ALA A 29 3.51 6.60 -24.11
N LYS A 30 3.59 5.73 -25.13
CA LYS A 30 2.69 5.73 -26.28
C LYS A 30 1.24 5.45 -25.86
N ASP A 31 1.01 4.43 -25.05
CA ASP A 31 -0.34 4.05 -24.59
C ASP A 31 -0.97 5.12 -23.69
N GLU A 32 -0.16 5.87 -22.93
CA GLU A 32 -0.64 7.04 -22.21
C GLU A 32 -0.97 8.23 -23.14
N ALA A 33 -0.18 8.45 -24.19
CA ALA A 33 -0.45 9.49 -25.18
C ALA A 33 -1.76 9.22 -25.96
N GLU A 34 -1.97 8.00 -26.46
CA GLU A 34 -3.21 7.61 -27.14
C GLU A 34 -4.43 7.73 -26.21
N ARG A 35 -4.32 7.25 -24.96
CA ARG A 35 -5.37 7.38 -23.94
C ARG A 35 -5.69 8.83 -23.58
N LYS A 36 -4.70 9.73 -23.53
CA LYS A 36 -4.90 11.18 -23.37
C LYS A 36 -5.60 11.80 -24.59
N PHE A 37 -5.19 11.41 -25.80
CA PHE A 37 -5.78 11.89 -27.05
C PHE A 37 -7.25 11.46 -27.21
N GLU A 38 -7.58 10.20 -26.90
CA GLU A 38 -8.96 9.71 -26.95
C GLU A 38 -9.85 10.42 -25.92
N LYS A 39 -9.33 10.65 -24.71
CA LYS A 39 -10.02 11.47 -23.69
C LYS A 39 -10.25 12.91 -24.16
N PHE A 40 -9.28 13.51 -24.86
CA PHE A 40 -9.43 14.85 -25.45
C PHE A 40 -10.51 14.89 -26.55
N LYS A 41 -10.49 13.92 -27.48
CA LYS A 41 -11.53 13.74 -28.51
C LYS A 41 -12.92 13.63 -27.89
N ALA A 42 -13.10 12.74 -26.91
CA ALA A 42 -14.38 12.53 -26.23
C ALA A 42 -14.88 13.80 -25.52
N HIS A 43 -13.98 14.55 -24.86
CA HIS A 43 -14.30 15.81 -24.21
C HIS A 43 -14.72 16.89 -25.23
N PHE A 44 -14.01 17.02 -26.34
CA PHE A 44 -14.33 17.96 -27.42
C PHE A 44 -15.69 17.66 -28.06
N ILE A 45 -16.00 16.39 -28.34
CA ILE A 45 -17.31 15.96 -28.87
C ILE A 45 -18.44 16.30 -27.88
N ALA A 46 -18.26 16.01 -26.59
CA ALA A 46 -19.23 16.34 -25.55
C ALA A 46 -19.46 17.85 -25.43
N GLN A 47 -18.39 18.66 -25.49
CA GLN A 47 -18.48 20.12 -25.44
C GLN A 47 -19.20 20.70 -26.66
N GLN A 48 -18.92 20.19 -27.86
CA GLN A 48 -19.61 20.60 -29.09
C GLN A 48 -21.10 20.23 -29.04
N ALA A 49 -21.45 19.03 -28.55
CA ALA A 49 -22.84 18.61 -28.39
C ALA A 49 -23.62 19.52 -27.43
N LEU A 50 -23.01 20.00 -26.34
CA LEU A 50 -23.62 20.95 -25.41
C LEU A 50 -23.79 22.37 -26.00
N GLN A 51 -22.97 22.76 -26.97
CA GLN A 51 -23.13 24.03 -27.70
C GLN A 51 -24.21 23.94 -28.79
N ASN A 52 -24.51 22.76 -29.32
CA ASN A 52 -25.53 22.56 -30.34
C ASN A 52 -26.97 22.57 -29.75
N LYS A 53 -27.43 23.77 -29.34
CA LYS A 53 -28.75 24.01 -28.74
C LYS A 53 -29.93 23.94 -29.73
N GLN A 54 -30.06 22.88 -30.52
CA GLN A 54 -31.28 22.57 -31.28
C GLN A 54 -31.66 21.09 -31.21
N ALA A 55 -32.14 20.65 -30.05
CA ALA A 55 -32.88 19.41 -29.89
C ALA A 55 -34.15 19.69 -29.05
N VAL A 56 -35.27 19.96 -29.73
CA VAL A 56 -36.56 20.23 -29.08
C VAL A 56 -37.21 18.90 -28.69
N TYR A 57 -37.08 18.53 -27.41
CA TYR A 57 -37.92 17.50 -26.80
C TYR A 57 -39.13 18.18 -26.14
N PRO A 58 -40.37 17.68 -26.36
CA PRO A 58 -41.51 18.14 -25.58
C PRO A 58 -41.34 17.73 -24.11
N PRO A 59 -41.81 18.53 -23.14
CA PRO A 59 -41.71 18.19 -21.73
C PRO A 59 -42.52 16.93 -21.42
N LEU A 60 -41.94 16.02 -20.62
CA LEU A 60 -42.64 14.85 -20.11
C LEU A 60 -43.81 15.28 -19.20
N PRO A 61 -44.97 14.57 -19.25
CA PRO A 61 -46.11 14.91 -18.41
C PRO A 61 -45.77 14.69 -16.91
N PRO A 62 -46.26 15.56 -16.01
CA PRO A 62 -46.00 15.44 -14.58
C PRO A 62 -46.69 14.20 -13.98
N PRO A 63 -46.11 13.56 -12.96
CA PRO A 63 -46.69 12.38 -12.33
C PRO A 63 -47.94 12.73 -11.51
N THR A 64 -49.04 12.00 -11.73
CA THR A 64 -50.28 12.13 -10.96
C THR A 64 -50.10 11.51 -9.57
N ILE A 65 -50.07 12.35 -8.53
CA ILE A 65 -50.04 11.92 -7.12
C ILE A 65 -51.45 12.03 -6.53
N PRO A 66 -52.05 10.96 -5.97
CA PRO A 66 -53.36 11.03 -5.31
C PRO A 66 -53.34 11.86 -4.02
N SER A 67 -54.28 12.79 -3.87
CA SER A 67 -54.29 13.81 -2.81
C SER A 67 -54.90 13.36 -1.48
N HIS A 68 -54.09 12.79 -0.58
CA HIS A 68 -54.38 12.68 0.86
C HIS A 68 -53.06 12.40 1.62
N ILE A 69 -52.68 13.03 2.76
CA ILE A 69 -53.23 14.13 3.58
C ILE A 69 -52.09 15.14 3.89
N LEU A 70 -52.43 16.38 4.24
CA LEU A 70 -51.50 17.51 4.47
C LEU A 70 -51.06 17.71 5.95
N GLN A 71 -50.26 18.77 6.16
CA GLN A 71 -49.70 19.37 7.40
C GLN A 71 -48.34 18.77 7.87
N SER A 72 -47.28 19.56 8.10
CA SER A 72 -47.28 20.95 8.60
C SER A 72 -46.18 21.90 8.07
N THR A 73 -46.62 23.12 7.70
CA THR A 73 -46.01 24.45 7.95
C THR A 73 -44.53 24.75 7.61
N SER A 74 -44.36 25.44 6.48
CA SER A 74 -43.54 26.63 6.20
C SER A 74 -42.60 27.24 7.26
N SER A 75 -41.41 27.66 6.81
CA SER A 75 -40.86 29.02 7.03
C SER A 75 -39.74 29.34 6.03
N ASN A 76 -39.56 30.62 5.69
CA ASN A 76 -38.59 31.12 4.70
C ASN A 76 -38.14 32.55 5.06
N SER A 77 -36.82 32.82 5.13
CA SER A 77 -36.24 34.12 4.70
C SER A 77 -34.71 34.20 4.85
N ASN A 78 -34.13 35.03 3.98
CA ASN A 78 -32.74 35.38 3.78
C ASN A 78 -32.33 36.68 4.52
N SER A 79 -31.06 36.81 4.99
CA SER A 79 -30.21 38.02 4.81
C SER A 79 -28.81 37.98 5.49
N THR A 80 -27.76 38.03 4.65
CA THR A 80 -26.66 39.04 4.56
C THR A 80 -25.99 39.72 5.78
N LEU A 81 -24.64 39.75 5.77
CA LEU A 81 -23.68 40.75 6.33
C LEU A 81 -23.49 40.82 7.88
N ASN A 82 -22.30 40.59 8.47
CA ASN A 82 -21.10 41.44 8.41
C ASN A 82 -19.82 40.75 8.99
N GLN A 83 -18.63 41.27 8.65
CA GLN A 83 -17.32 41.07 9.34
C GLN A 83 -16.87 42.43 9.97
N PRO A 84 -15.63 42.72 10.44
CA PRO A 84 -14.43 41.92 10.82
C PRO A 84 -14.03 42.27 12.30
N PRO A 85 -12.77 42.45 12.80
CA PRO A 85 -11.41 42.08 12.35
C PRO A 85 -10.52 41.40 13.45
N SER A 86 -9.18 41.46 13.28
CA SER A 86 -8.12 40.75 14.03
C SER A 86 -7.33 41.60 15.06
N SER A 87 -6.36 40.97 15.78
CA SER A 87 -4.96 41.44 16.03
C SER A 87 -4.44 41.53 17.49
N THR A 88 -3.39 40.73 17.79
CA THR A 88 -2.07 41.14 18.37
C THR A 88 -1.84 41.43 19.89
N SER A 89 -0.69 40.93 20.41
CA SER A 89 0.11 41.33 21.63
C SER A 89 -0.45 41.02 23.05
N ASN A 90 0.30 40.84 24.17
CA ASN A 90 1.73 40.61 24.55
C ASN A 90 1.78 40.27 26.10
N THR A 91 2.81 39.82 26.86
CA THR A 91 4.13 39.10 26.74
C THR A 91 4.72 38.83 28.16
N THR A 92 5.69 37.89 28.34
CA THR A 92 6.77 37.89 29.38
C THR A 92 6.39 37.49 30.85
N CYS A 93 7.14 36.70 31.67
CA CYS A 93 8.50 36.13 31.61
C CYS A 93 8.71 34.75 32.35
N LYS A 94 9.84 34.09 32.01
CA LYS A 94 10.72 33.01 32.59
C LYS A 94 10.63 32.58 34.10
N PRO A 95 11.27 31.44 34.54
CA PRO A 95 12.47 30.77 33.97
C PRO A 95 12.46 29.22 33.80
N LEU A 96 13.57 28.69 33.25
CA LEU A 96 13.92 27.28 33.02
C LEU A 96 15.30 26.94 33.62
N PRO A 97 15.49 25.71 34.14
CA PRO A 97 16.71 24.92 33.90
C PRO A 97 16.41 23.39 33.78
N PRO A 98 17.41 22.49 33.67
CA PRO A 98 18.36 22.31 32.56
C PRO A 98 18.20 20.90 31.89
N PRO A 99 18.83 20.62 30.73
CA PRO A 99 18.72 19.32 30.08
C PRO A 99 19.67 18.24 30.69
N PRO A 100 19.22 16.98 30.83
CA PRO A 100 20.12 15.83 30.98
C PRO A 100 20.66 15.39 29.60
N THR A 101 21.97 15.33 29.47
CA THR A 101 22.69 14.75 28.31
C THR A 101 22.73 13.22 28.38
N PRO A 102 22.95 12.51 27.26
CA PRO A 102 22.86 11.06 27.22
C PRO A 102 24.13 10.38 27.76
N ASP A 103 23.94 9.38 28.63
CA ASP A 103 24.77 8.18 28.66
C ASP A 103 24.11 7.11 29.54
N ASP A 104 23.49 6.11 28.91
CA ASP A 104 23.52 4.71 29.36
C ASP A 104 22.93 3.82 28.25
N MET A 105 23.78 3.30 27.36
CA MET A 105 23.36 2.42 26.26
C MET A 105 23.15 0.98 26.75
N ILE A 106 22.31 0.82 27.78
CA ILE A 106 21.88 -0.48 28.27
C ILE A 106 20.99 -1.10 27.20
N SER A 107 21.48 -2.16 26.55
CA SER A 107 20.71 -2.95 25.57
C SER A 107 19.31 -3.26 26.08
N SER A 108 18.30 -3.20 25.20
CA SER A 108 16.89 -3.51 25.52
C SER A 108 16.66 -5.02 25.73
N THR A 109 17.35 -5.61 26.71
CA THR A 109 17.09 -6.95 27.22
C THR A 109 15.79 -6.95 28.01
N ARG A 110 14.66 -7.04 27.31
CA ARG A 110 13.32 -7.21 27.88
C ARG A 110 13.22 -8.60 28.56
N PRO A 111 13.25 -8.74 29.89
CA PRO A 111 13.28 -10.04 30.55
C PRO A 111 11.84 -10.53 30.76
N GLY A 112 11.19 -10.94 29.67
CA GLY A 112 9.81 -11.44 29.69
C GLY A 112 9.18 -11.40 28.28
N LEU A 113 8.74 -12.50 27.69
CA LEU A 113 8.47 -13.84 28.24
C LEU A 113 9.04 -14.93 27.28
N PRO A 114 10.16 -15.61 27.61
CA PRO A 114 10.74 -16.59 26.71
C PRO A 114 9.79 -17.76 26.41
N ALA A 115 8.95 -18.16 27.37
CA ALA A 115 7.93 -19.17 27.17
C ALA A 115 6.85 -18.79 26.13
N CYS A 116 6.51 -17.50 25.99
CA CYS A 116 5.56 -17.03 24.98
C CYS A 116 6.22 -16.92 23.61
N GLU A 117 7.48 -16.46 23.55
CA GLU A 117 8.25 -16.38 22.30
C GLU A 117 8.56 -17.77 21.74
N VAL A 118 9.03 -18.71 22.57
CA VAL A 118 9.23 -20.12 22.17
C VAL A 118 7.93 -20.77 21.71
N LYS A 119 6.79 -20.47 22.35
CA LYS A 119 5.48 -20.96 21.88
C LYS A 119 5.10 -20.35 20.52
N LEU A 120 5.33 -19.05 20.32
CA LEU A 120 5.08 -18.38 19.04
C LEU A 120 5.93 -18.97 17.91
N ILE A 121 7.24 -19.12 18.13
CA ILE A 121 8.19 -19.74 17.18
C ILE A 121 7.75 -21.18 16.88
N SER A 122 7.41 -21.97 17.90
CA SER A 122 6.94 -23.36 17.72
C SER A 122 5.68 -23.45 16.84
N MET A 123 4.72 -22.53 17.00
CA MET A 123 3.51 -22.50 16.16
C MET A 123 3.79 -21.94 14.75
N LEU A 124 4.73 -21.00 14.60
CA LEU A 124 5.21 -20.54 13.30
C LEU A 124 5.87 -21.67 12.51
N THR A 125 6.80 -22.40 13.13
CA THR A 125 7.45 -23.58 12.55
C THR A 125 6.42 -24.64 12.17
N ALA A 126 5.53 -25.04 13.10
CA ALA A 126 4.53 -26.08 12.82
C ALA A 126 3.57 -25.68 11.67
N PHE A 127 3.16 -24.40 11.60
CA PHE A 127 2.34 -23.88 10.51
C PHE A 127 3.09 -23.88 9.18
N LEU A 128 4.30 -23.30 9.12
CA LEU A 128 5.06 -23.17 7.89
C LEU A 128 5.58 -24.52 7.37
N MET A 129 5.82 -25.50 8.23
CA MET A 129 6.07 -26.89 7.81
C MET A 129 4.87 -27.54 7.12
N ALA A 130 3.63 -27.13 7.44
CA ALA A 130 2.42 -27.58 6.74
C ALA A 130 2.15 -26.79 5.44
N HIS A 131 2.87 -25.70 5.19
CA HIS A 131 2.72 -24.82 4.02
C HIS A 131 4.04 -24.73 3.21
N PRO A 132 4.43 -25.77 2.46
CA PRO A 132 5.69 -25.81 1.71
C PRO A 132 5.78 -24.78 0.57
N LEU A 133 4.64 -24.24 0.10
CA LEU A 133 4.58 -23.12 -0.85
C LEU A 133 4.65 -21.74 -0.16
N GLY A 134 4.78 -21.73 1.16
CA GLY A 134 4.75 -20.54 2.01
C GLY A 134 3.36 -19.93 2.18
N ALA A 135 3.29 -18.95 3.08
CA ALA A 135 2.06 -18.25 3.46
C ALA A 135 2.29 -16.74 3.55
N THR A 136 1.27 -15.95 3.19
CA THR A 136 1.30 -14.49 3.41
C THR A 136 1.23 -14.17 4.90
N LEU A 137 1.80 -13.02 5.28
CA LEU A 137 1.88 -12.61 6.68
C LEU A 137 0.50 -12.45 7.34
N ASP A 138 -0.49 -11.89 6.64
CA ASP A 138 -1.87 -11.80 7.13
C ASP A 138 -2.51 -13.17 7.36
N TYR A 139 -2.22 -14.18 6.54
CA TYR A 139 -2.73 -15.54 6.74
C TYR A 139 -2.10 -16.20 7.97
N ILE A 140 -0.78 -16.06 8.15
CA ILE A 140 -0.05 -16.51 9.34
C ILE A 140 -0.62 -15.84 10.61
N VAL A 141 -0.79 -14.52 10.60
CA VAL A 141 -1.34 -13.75 11.72
C VAL A 141 -2.78 -14.17 12.03
N SER A 142 -3.61 -14.40 11.00
CA SER A 142 -5.00 -14.83 11.16
C SER A 142 -5.09 -16.24 11.76
N TYR A 143 -4.24 -17.18 11.31
CA TYR A 143 -4.13 -18.51 11.90
C TYR A 143 -3.68 -18.45 13.36
N LEU A 144 -2.58 -17.75 13.66
CA LEU A 144 -2.03 -17.67 15.02
C LEU A 144 -2.99 -17.01 16.01
N LYS A 145 -3.75 -15.99 15.59
CA LYS A 145 -4.76 -15.34 16.45
C LYS A 145 -5.84 -16.28 16.97
N SER A 146 -6.14 -17.39 16.28
CA SER A 146 -7.10 -18.40 16.75
C SER A 146 -6.63 -19.16 18.00
N MET A 147 -5.32 -19.22 18.25
CA MET A 147 -4.71 -19.95 19.37
C MET A 147 -3.94 -19.06 20.36
N LEU A 148 -3.47 -17.90 19.89
CA LEU A 148 -2.69 -16.93 20.64
C LEU A 148 -3.29 -15.53 20.40
N PRO A 149 -4.42 -15.17 21.05
CA PRO A 149 -5.16 -13.94 20.75
C PRO A 149 -4.41 -12.63 21.05
N TYR A 150 -3.27 -12.70 21.76
CA TYR A 150 -2.35 -11.58 21.99
C TYR A 150 -1.40 -11.30 20.81
N VAL A 151 -1.36 -12.18 19.80
CA VAL A 151 -0.43 -12.07 18.67
C VAL A 151 -0.92 -11.05 17.65
N ASN A 152 -0.08 -10.06 17.36
CA ASN A 152 -0.34 -9.02 16.37
C ASN A 152 0.68 -9.07 15.22
N HIS A 153 0.31 -8.49 14.08
CA HIS A 153 1.09 -8.50 12.84
C HIS A 153 2.55 -8.07 13.03
N VAL A 154 2.80 -7.03 13.84
CA VAL A 154 4.15 -6.57 14.19
C VAL A 154 4.97 -7.65 14.91
N ILE A 155 4.38 -8.32 15.90
CA ILE A 155 5.06 -9.36 16.71
C ILE A 155 5.41 -10.56 15.82
N VAL A 156 4.49 -10.96 14.92
CA VAL A 156 4.74 -12.05 13.96
C VAL A 156 5.86 -11.69 12.99
N HIS A 157 5.80 -10.49 12.40
CA HIS A 157 6.82 -9.99 11.48
C HIS A 157 8.20 -9.90 12.13
N GLU A 158 8.29 -9.30 13.32
CA GLU A 158 9.55 -9.19 14.07
C GLU A 158 10.11 -10.57 14.43
N THR A 159 9.26 -11.52 14.85
CA THR A 159 9.69 -12.90 15.15
C THR A 159 10.20 -13.61 13.90
N LEU A 160 9.52 -13.46 12.76
CA LEU A 160 9.95 -14.03 11.48
C LEU A 160 11.30 -13.44 11.01
N GLN A 161 11.47 -12.12 11.09
CA GLN A 161 12.73 -11.43 10.76
C GLN A 161 13.89 -11.76 11.73
N ARG A 162 13.59 -12.14 12.97
CA ARG A 162 14.59 -12.45 14.01
C ARG A 162 15.33 -13.78 13.78
N TYR A 163 14.76 -14.70 13.00
CA TYR A 163 15.31 -16.03 12.74
C TYR A 163 15.42 -16.35 11.23
N PRO A 164 16.25 -15.61 10.47
CA PRO A 164 16.34 -15.75 9.01
C PRO A 164 16.84 -17.14 8.55
N ASP A 165 17.63 -17.82 9.39
CA ASP A 165 18.10 -19.19 9.14
C ASP A 165 16.99 -20.25 9.24
N VAL A 166 15.82 -19.87 9.80
CA VAL A 166 14.68 -20.74 10.08
C VAL A 166 13.46 -20.35 9.24
N PHE A 167 13.28 -19.05 9.00
CA PHE A 167 12.15 -18.49 8.26
C PHE A 167 12.65 -17.58 7.13
N SER A 168 12.32 -17.93 5.89
CA SER A 168 12.69 -17.14 4.72
C SER A 168 11.47 -16.40 4.16
N CYS A 169 11.63 -15.13 3.79
CA CYS A 169 10.61 -14.37 3.06
C CYS A 169 10.92 -14.42 1.56
N ASN A 170 10.17 -15.24 0.82
CA ASN A 170 10.25 -15.26 -0.63
C ASN A 170 9.30 -14.19 -1.19
N THR A 171 9.85 -13.28 -2.00
CA THR A 171 9.10 -12.24 -2.71
C THR A 171 9.03 -12.62 -4.18
N SER A 172 7.82 -12.95 -4.66
CA SER A 172 7.59 -13.48 -6.01
C SER A 172 6.73 -12.53 -6.84
N GLY A 173 7.01 -12.44 -8.14
CA GLY A 173 6.29 -11.60 -9.09
C GLY A 173 6.92 -10.22 -9.34
N ILE A 174 6.34 -9.49 -10.29
CA ILE A 174 6.85 -8.19 -10.79
C ILE A 174 5.68 -7.20 -10.83
N GLY A 175 5.92 -5.94 -10.46
CA GLY A 175 4.92 -4.88 -10.50
C GLY A 175 3.72 -5.16 -9.61
N THR A 176 2.51 -5.09 -10.18
CA THR A 176 1.22 -5.18 -9.46
C THR A 176 0.93 -6.55 -8.82
N SER A 177 1.76 -7.56 -9.06
CA SER A 177 1.58 -8.94 -8.58
C SER A 177 2.71 -9.41 -7.67
N ILE A 178 3.25 -8.51 -6.84
CA ILE A 178 4.30 -8.84 -5.87
C ILE A 178 3.70 -9.52 -4.62
N GLU A 179 3.91 -10.83 -4.48
CA GLU A 179 3.46 -11.60 -3.31
C GLU A 179 4.64 -11.89 -2.37
N GLN A 180 4.50 -11.55 -1.09
CA GLN A 180 5.45 -11.92 -0.03
C GLN A 180 4.93 -13.13 0.73
N LYS A 181 5.64 -14.26 0.62
CA LYS A 181 5.33 -15.52 1.29
C LYS A 181 6.47 -15.92 2.21
N TRP A 182 6.17 -16.19 3.47
CA TRP A 182 7.13 -16.79 4.40
C TRP A 182 7.12 -18.30 4.27
N THR A 183 8.30 -18.92 4.29
CA THR A 183 8.52 -20.38 4.27
C THR A 183 9.38 -20.81 5.46
N PHE A 184 9.26 -22.08 5.87
CA PHE A 184 10.20 -22.70 6.79
C PHE A 184 11.41 -23.27 6.02
N VAL A 185 12.62 -23.06 6.55
CA VAL A 185 13.87 -23.51 5.93
C VAL A 185 14.20 -24.92 6.40
N THR A 186 13.93 -25.92 5.55
CA THR A 186 14.34 -27.32 5.78
C THR A 186 15.79 -27.55 5.35
N PHE A 187 16.51 -28.45 6.04
CA PHE A 187 17.95 -28.69 5.88
C PHE A 187 18.42 -29.23 4.50
N ASP A 188 17.52 -29.55 3.57
CA ASP A 188 17.86 -30.05 2.23
C ASP A 188 18.65 -29.05 1.35
N ILE A 189 18.75 -27.79 1.76
CA ILE A 189 19.48 -26.73 1.04
C ILE A 189 21.01 -26.87 1.19
N ILE A 190 21.52 -27.66 2.16
CA ILE A 190 22.97 -27.88 2.39
C ILE A 190 23.57 -28.87 1.36
N LYS A 191 23.25 -28.68 0.07
CA LYS A 191 23.76 -29.51 -1.04
C LYS A 191 23.91 -28.76 -2.37
N LYS A 192 24.39 -27.52 -2.30
CA LYS A 192 24.82 -26.74 -3.48
C LYS A 192 26.24 -26.17 -3.34
N GLU A 193 27.18 -27.01 -2.90
CA GLU A 193 28.62 -26.79 -3.09
C GLU A 193 29.23 -27.98 -3.86
N LYS A 194 29.28 -27.86 -5.18
CA LYS A 194 30.40 -28.22 -6.08
C LYS A 194 30.06 -27.93 -7.54
#